data_AF-A0A6A5V3W4-F1
#
_entry.id   AF-A0A6A5V3W4-F1
#
_cell.length_a   1.000
_cell.length_b   1.000
_cell.length_c   1.000
_cell.angle_alpha   90.00
_cell.angle_beta   90.00
_cell.angle_gamma   90.00
#
_symmetry.space_group_name_H-M   'P 1'
#
loop_
_entity.id
_entity.type
_entity.pdbx_description
1 polymer ?
#
loop_
_entity_poly.entity_id
_entity_poly.type
_entity_poly.pdbx_seq_one_letter_code
_entity_poly.pdbx_strand_id
1 'polypeptide(L)'
;MRFHGLYYIPNQGAQLAASQDMAKQIVSGIEARFPRADAAGAWTLNHRILRDVPPYSENPQAAYDHAYQHLLHVSTLSPDRTYNLIQHKASSAMTSIPLSQTDAHFSFLANQMPLLWAPQRVLDVPNGKIYQAGDFVIGVGELRSRRQASAGTHTSPGLIICISTHAGGPDSEAEGSSSPTEDGDVDFEYAQESIRELWSAITKDVTFNRSDARPFMQPTQDSRLEPREQVVRMWCVALSPKA
;
A
#
# COMPACT_ATOMS: atom_id res chain seq x y z
N MET A 1 -5.68 -18.32 -0.95
CA MET A 1 -4.73 -17.21 -0.66
C MET A 1 -5.47 -15.88 -0.81
N ARG A 2 -5.10 -14.80 -0.09
CA ARG A 2 -5.69 -13.47 -0.35
C ARG A 2 -4.93 -12.73 -1.44
N PHE A 3 -5.66 -12.12 -2.36
CA PHE A 3 -5.15 -11.22 -3.39
C PHE A 3 -5.49 -9.77 -3.02
N HIS A 4 -4.57 -8.85 -3.27
CA HIS A 4 -4.70 -7.45 -2.87
C HIS A 4 -4.65 -6.50 -4.05
N GLY A 5 -5.54 -5.51 -4.04
CA GLY A 5 -5.48 -4.31 -4.86
C GLY A 5 -5.45 -3.08 -3.98
N LEU A 6 -4.78 -2.04 -4.46
CA LEU A 6 -4.55 -0.79 -3.75
C LEU A 6 -4.85 0.38 -4.68
N TYR A 7 -5.64 1.33 -4.20
CA TYR A 7 -6.00 2.54 -4.92
C TYR A 7 -5.49 3.74 -4.13
N TYR A 8 -4.66 4.55 -4.77
CA TYR A 8 -4.19 5.83 -4.22
C TYR A 8 -4.91 6.98 -4.91
N ILE A 9 -5.65 7.78 -4.13
CA ILE A 9 -6.32 8.97 -4.63
C ILE A 9 -5.53 10.19 -4.16
N PRO A 10 -4.81 10.88 -5.06
CA PRO A 10 -4.02 12.04 -4.67
C PRO A 10 -4.90 13.20 -4.22
N ASN A 11 -4.41 13.97 -3.26
CA ASN A 11 -5.00 15.23 -2.82
C ASN A 11 -4.07 16.38 -3.21
N GLN A 12 -4.35 17.01 -4.35
CA GLN A 12 -3.49 18.05 -4.93
C GLN A 12 -3.25 19.25 -3.99
N GLY A 13 -4.22 19.60 -3.16
CA GLY A 13 -4.10 20.69 -2.20
C GLY A 13 -3.36 20.32 -0.92
N ALA A 14 -3.06 19.03 -0.72
CA ALA A 14 -2.52 18.45 0.51
C ALA A 14 -3.31 18.83 1.79
N GLN A 15 -4.56 19.29 1.63
CA GLN A 15 -5.43 19.75 2.71
C GLN A 15 -6.10 18.56 3.40
N LEU A 16 -5.93 18.48 4.71
CA LEU A 16 -6.49 17.40 5.53
C LEU A 16 -8.01 17.24 5.37
N ALA A 17 -8.75 18.35 5.45
CA ALA A 17 -10.21 18.35 5.34
C ALA A 17 -10.69 17.76 4.00
N ALA A 18 -10.04 18.10 2.89
CA ALA A 18 -10.39 17.57 1.57
C ALA A 18 -10.23 16.04 1.49
N SER A 19 -9.19 15.48 2.12
CA SER A 19 -9.01 14.02 2.17
C SER A 19 -10.04 13.34 3.07
N GLN A 20 -10.44 14.00 4.16
CA GLN A 20 -11.48 13.49 5.05
C GLN A 20 -12.85 13.47 4.37
N ASP A 21 -13.16 14.49 3.58
CA ASP A 21 -14.41 14.54 2.81
C ASP A 21 -14.42 13.48 1.70
N MET A 22 -13.29 13.28 0.99
CA MET A 22 -13.14 12.14 0.07
C MET A 22 -13.33 10.80 0.78
N ALA A 23 -12.74 10.61 1.97
CA ALA A 23 -12.92 9.39 2.76
C ALA A 23 -14.39 9.15 3.11
N LYS A 24 -15.13 10.19 3.51
CA LYS A 24 -16.58 10.10 3.81
C LYS A 24 -17.38 9.71 2.57
N GLN A 25 -17.07 10.28 1.40
CA GLN A 25 -17.75 9.92 0.15
C GLN A 25 -17.53 8.46 -0.23
N ILE A 26 -16.29 7.96 -0.07
CA ILE A 26 -15.98 6.55 -0.31
C ILE A 26 -16.73 5.64 0.66
N VAL A 27 -16.73 5.98 1.95
CA VAL A 27 -17.47 5.21 2.96
C VAL A 27 -18.96 5.19 2.63
N SER A 28 -19.53 6.33 2.27
CA SER A 28 -20.93 6.41 1.80
C SER A 28 -21.18 5.55 0.56
N GLY A 29 -20.22 5.48 -0.37
CA GLY A 29 -20.32 4.61 -1.55
C GLY A 29 -20.29 3.12 -1.19
N ILE A 30 -19.44 2.73 -0.23
CA ILE A 30 -19.41 1.36 0.30
C ILE A 30 -20.75 1.01 0.96
N GLU A 31 -21.25 1.85 1.87
CA GLU A 31 -22.49 1.60 2.61
C GLU A 31 -23.72 1.56 1.69
N ALA A 32 -23.76 2.42 0.66
CA ALA A 32 -24.87 2.45 -0.30
C ALA A 32 -24.90 1.20 -1.21
N ARG A 33 -23.73 0.68 -1.59
CA ARG A 33 -23.63 -0.46 -2.53
C ARG A 33 -23.62 -1.81 -1.84
N PHE A 34 -23.18 -1.84 -0.58
CA PHE A 34 -23.08 -3.03 0.24
C PHE A 34 -23.83 -2.80 1.56
N PRO A 35 -25.17 -2.98 1.59
CA PRO A 35 -25.96 -2.76 2.80
C PRO A 35 -25.58 -3.65 3.99
N ARG A 36 -24.83 -4.73 3.72
CA ARG A 36 -24.25 -5.66 4.72
C ARG A 36 -22.76 -5.42 4.96
N ALA A 37 -22.23 -4.27 4.55
CA ALA A 37 -20.84 -3.92 4.82
C ALA A 37 -20.67 -3.60 6.31
N ASP A 38 -20.14 -4.54 7.07
CA ASP A 38 -19.93 -4.36 8.50
C ASP A 38 -18.58 -3.68 8.75
N ALA A 39 -18.56 -2.72 9.68
CA ALA A 39 -17.32 -2.15 10.17
C ALA A 39 -16.55 -3.22 10.96
N ALA A 40 -15.49 -3.77 10.35
CA ALA A 40 -14.76 -4.93 10.86
C ALA A 40 -13.59 -4.55 11.79
N GLY A 41 -13.23 -3.27 11.84
CA GLY A 41 -12.20 -2.77 12.76
C GLY A 41 -11.41 -1.59 12.21
N ALA A 42 -10.22 -1.40 12.78
CA ALA A 42 -9.30 -0.35 12.40
C ALA A 42 -7.96 -0.92 11.91
N TRP A 43 -7.23 -0.14 11.13
CA TRP A 43 -5.89 -0.47 10.68
C TRP A 43 -4.97 0.75 10.68
N THR A 44 -3.67 0.49 10.71
CA THR A 44 -2.65 1.54 10.69
C THR A 44 -1.60 1.29 9.63
N LEU A 45 -1.00 2.39 9.16
CA LEU A 45 0.14 2.41 8.26
C LEU A 45 1.23 3.28 8.88
N ASN A 46 2.48 2.80 8.87
CA ASN A 46 3.65 3.65 9.00
C ASN A 46 4.59 3.38 7.83
N HIS A 47 4.92 4.42 7.06
CA HIS A 47 5.85 4.32 5.97
C HIS A 47 6.90 5.41 6.06
N ARG A 48 8.17 5.02 6.03
CA ARG A 48 9.31 5.94 5.96
C ARG A 48 10.13 5.58 4.75
N ILE A 49 10.52 6.59 3.99
CA ILE A 49 11.39 6.41 2.83
C ILE A 49 12.67 7.21 3.01
N LEU A 50 13.79 6.52 2.79
CA LEU A 50 15.11 7.11 2.65
C LEU A 50 15.51 6.98 1.18
N ARG A 51 16.20 7.99 0.66
CA ARG A 51 16.82 7.97 -0.66
C ARG A 51 18.32 7.87 -0.48
N ASP A 52 18.98 7.15 -1.36
CA ASP A 52 20.43 7.11 -1.34
C ASP A 52 21.05 8.49 -1.60
N VAL A 53 22.26 8.68 -1.09
CA VAL A 53 23.09 9.86 -1.36
C VAL A 53 24.07 9.49 -2.48
N PRO A 54 24.03 10.17 -3.63
CA PRO A 54 24.94 9.89 -4.73
C PRO A 54 26.41 10.03 -4.28
N PRO A 55 27.32 9.19 -4.79
CA PRO A 55 28.74 9.37 -4.55
C PRO A 55 29.20 10.71 -5.16
N TYR A 56 30.13 11.37 -4.49
CA TYR A 56 30.75 12.60 -4.99
C TYR A 56 31.39 12.35 -6.37
N SER A 57 31.12 13.25 -7.32
CA SER A 57 31.71 13.25 -8.65
C SER A 57 32.20 14.67 -8.97
N GLU A 58 33.46 14.80 -9.38
CA GLU A 58 34.03 16.09 -9.83
C GLU A 58 33.49 16.51 -11.21
N ASN A 59 33.02 15.54 -12.00
CA ASN A 59 32.43 15.78 -13.31
C ASN A 59 30.92 16.00 -13.20
N PRO A 60 30.29 16.76 -14.13
CA PRO A 60 28.84 16.86 -14.23
C PRO A 60 28.23 15.46 -14.34
N GLN A 61 27.59 15.02 -13.26
CA GLN A 61 27.10 13.66 -13.17
C GLN A 61 25.85 13.53 -14.05
N ALA A 62 25.81 12.51 -14.90
CA ALA A 62 24.58 12.12 -15.59
C ALA A 62 23.46 11.90 -14.55
N ALA A 63 22.20 11.92 -14.99
CA ALA A 63 21.06 11.71 -14.10
C ALA A 63 21.26 10.44 -13.25
N TYR A 64 21.46 10.64 -11.95
CA TYR A 64 21.75 9.56 -11.02
C TYR A 64 20.46 8.79 -10.70
N ASP A 65 20.49 7.49 -10.92
CA ASP A 65 19.33 6.63 -10.67
C ASP A 65 19.28 6.22 -9.21
N HIS A 66 18.52 6.98 -8.42
CA HIS A 66 18.44 6.82 -6.98
C HIS A 66 17.85 5.47 -6.54
N ALA A 67 18.49 4.86 -5.55
CA ALA A 67 17.90 3.79 -4.76
C ALA A 67 16.98 4.36 -3.66
N TYR A 68 15.97 3.59 -3.29
CA TYR A 68 15.08 3.93 -2.17
C TYR A 68 15.04 2.79 -1.15
N GLN A 69 15.10 3.15 0.13
CA GLN A 69 14.87 2.23 1.23
C GLN A 69 13.54 2.57 1.90
N HIS A 70 12.62 1.61 1.90
CA HIS A 70 11.28 1.72 2.46
C HIS A 70 11.22 0.96 3.77
N LEU A 71 10.82 1.62 4.85
CA LEU A 71 10.38 0.98 6.08
C LEU A 71 8.86 1.05 6.10
N LEU A 72 8.19 -0.09 5.98
CA LEU A 72 6.74 -0.21 5.86
C LEU A 72 6.16 -1.10 6.96
N HIS A 73 5.27 -0.55 7.76
CA HIS A 73 4.37 -1.29 8.62
C HIS A 73 2.93 -1.09 8.15
N VAL A 74 2.20 -2.20 7.99
CA VAL A 74 0.77 -2.22 7.71
C VAL A 74 0.14 -3.25 8.64
N SER A 75 -0.71 -2.81 9.56
CA SER A 75 -1.22 -3.67 10.64
C SER A 75 -2.04 -4.86 10.14
N THR A 76 -2.64 -4.76 8.95
CA THR A 76 -3.39 -5.84 8.30
C THR A 76 -2.49 -6.91 7.65
N LEU A 77 -1.22 -6.59 7.38
CA LEU A 77 -0.25 -7.56 6.84
C LEU A 77 0.49 -8.30 7.94
N SER A 78 0.89 -7.58 8.99
CA SER A 78 1.51 -8.15 10.19
C SER A 78 1.33 -7.16 11.35
N PRO A 79 0.83 -7.59 12.51
CA PRO A 79 0.61 -6.69 13.65
C PRO A 79 1.92 -6.23 14.31
N ASP A 80 3.01 -6.98 14.15
CA ASP A 80 4.23 -6.88 14.95
C ASP A 80 5.52 -6.73 14.12
N ARG A 81 5.40 -6.51 12.81
CA ARG A 81 6.55 -6.42 11.90
C ARG A 81 6.56 -5.16 11.05
N THR A 82 7.77 -4.70 10.78
CA THR A 82 8.07 -3.70 9.76
C THR A 82 8.91 -4.34 8.68
N TYR A 83 8.54 -4.10 7.43
CA TYR A 83 9.26 -4.56 6.25
C TYR A 83 10.23 -3.48 5.81
N ASN A 84 11.49 -3.88 5.62
CA ASN A 84 12.56 -3.04 5.09
C ASN A 84 12.86 -3.50 3.66
N LEU A 85 12.41 -2.73 2.68
CA LEU A 85 12.63 -2.99 1.25
C LEU A 85 13.62 -1.98 0.70
N ILE A 86 14.78 -2.46 0.23
CA ILE A 86 15.71 -1.67 -0.57
C ILE A 86 15.36 -1.92 -2.04
N GLN A 87 14.96 -0.86 -2.74
CA GLN A 87 14.59 -0.87 -4.15
C GLN A 87 15.65 -0.13 -4.96
N HIS A 88 16.39 -0.88 -5.76
CA HIS A 88 17.32 -0.38 -6.75
C HIS A 88 16.87 -0.90 -8.14
N LYS A 89 17.22 -0.21 -9.23
CA LYS A 89 16.78 -0.61 -10.57
C LYS A 89 17.27 -2.01 -10.97
N ALA A 90 18.47 -2.39 -10.52
CA ALA A 90 19.08 -3.67 -10.84
C ALA A 90 18.64 -4.83 -9.92
N SER A 91 18.24 -4.53 -8.68
CA SER A 91 17.89 -5.55 -7.70
C SER A 91 17.09 -4.96 -6.55
N SER A 92 16.39 -5.83 -5.83
CA SER A 92 15.68 -5.42 -4.62
C SER A 92 15.83 -6.47 -3.54
N ALA A 93 16.02 -6.02 -2.31
CA ALA A 93 16.19 -6.88 -1.15
C ALA A 93 15.16 -6.51 -0.10
N MET A 94 14.50 -7.52 0.47
CA MET A 94 13.51 -7.35 1.52
C MET A 94 13.97 -8.06 2.79
N THR A 95 13.80 -7.40 3.92
CA THR A 95 13.95 -7.99 5.24
C THR A 95 12.75 -7.58 6.09
N SER A 96 12.47 -8.33 7.16
CA SER A 96 11.50 -7.91 8.17
C SER A 96 12.18 -7.77 9.52
N ILE A 97 11.79 -6.74 10.27
CA ILE A 97 12.26 -6.47 11.62
C ILE A 97 11.06 -6.36 12.57
N PRO A 98 11.24 -6.64 13.88
CA PRO A 98 10.20 -6.40 14.87
C PRO A 98 9.74 -4.93 14.86
N LEU A 99 8.43 -4.70 14.98
CA LEU A 99 7.85 -3.35 14.98
C LEU A 99 8.50 -2.44 16.03
N SER A 100 8.78 -2.98 17.23
CA SER A 100 9.44 -2.27 18.33
C SER A 100 10.85 -1.75 18.00
N GLN A 101 11.52 -2.31 16.97
CA GLN A 101 12.86 -1.89 16.55
C GLN A 101 12.83 -0.88 15.39
N THR A 102 11.66 -0.55 14.85
CA THR A 102 11.52 0.31 13.66
C THR A 102 12.15 1.68 13.86
N ASP A 103 11.89 2.32 15.00
CA ASP A 103 12.41 3.66 15.30
C ASP A 103 13.92 3.66 15.52
N ALA A 104 14.44 2.64 16.19
CA ALA A 104 15.88 2.47 16.40
C ALA A 104 16.60 2.24 15.07
N HIS A 105 16.06 1.36 14.21
CA HIS A 105 16.60 1.07 12.89
C HIS A 105 16.58 2.31 11.98
N PHE A 106 15.46 3.04 11.95
CA PHE A 106 15.37 4.29 11.20
C PHE A 106 16.36 5.34 11.71
N SER A 107 16.49 5.50 13.03
CA SER A 107 17.43 6.45 13.64
C SER A 107 18.88 6.08 13.35
N PHE A 108 19.20 4.79 13.33
CA PHE A 108 20.51 4.31 12.90
C PHE A 108 20.81 4.70 11.44
N LEU A 109 19.90 4.40 10.51
CA LEU A 109 20.07 4.76 9.10
C LEU A 109 20.22 6.28 8.91
N ALA A 110 19.36 7.08 9.55
CA ALA A 110 19.34 8.52 9.38
C ALA A 110 20.54 9.23 10.04
N ASN A 111 20.98 8.77 11.21
CA ASN A 111 21.98 9.50 12.01
C ASN A 111 23.38 8.88 11.92
N GLN A 112 23.49 7.57 11.73
CA GLN A 112 24.78 6.86 11.66
C GLN A 112 25.21 6.55 10.22
N MET A 113 24.27 6.56 9.26
CA MET A 113 24.56 6.36 7.84
C MET A 113 24.10 7.53 6.94
N PRO A 114 24.26 8.82 7.33
CA PRO A 114 23.76 9.95 6.55
C PRO A 114 24.47 10.11 5.20
N LEU A 115 25.68 9.55 5.05
CA LEU A 115 26.42 9.53 3.79
C LEU A 115 25.88 8.51 2.79
N LEU A 116 25.06 7.56 3.25
CA LEU A 116 24.43 6.55 2.39
C LEU A 116 22.95 6.86 2.20
N TRP A 117 22.26 7.31 3.24
CA TRP A 117 20.81 7.46 3.26
C TRP A 117 20.37 8.82 3.77
N ALA A 118 19.52 9.49 2.98
CA ALA A 118 18.87 10.73 3.35
C ALA A 118 17.36 10.49 3.55
N PRO A 119 16.81 10.73 4.75
CA PRO A 119 15.36 10.70 4.97
C PRO A 119 14.62 11.62 3.99
N GLN A 120 13.54 11.14 3.37
CA GLN A 120 12.77 11.92 2.40
C GLN A 120 11.36 12.22 2.88
N ARG A 121 10.63 11.18 3.29
CA ARG A 121 9.20 11.30 3.58
C ARG A 121 8.77 10.31 4.66
N VAL A 122 7.87 10.76 5.51
CA VAL A 122 7.18 9.94 6.51
C VAL A 122 5.69 10.05 6.26
N LEU A 123 5.07 8.92 5.98
CA LEU A 123 3.64 8.78 5.74
C LEU A 123 3.02 7.89 6.81
N ASP A 124 1.80 8.23 7.23
CA ASP A 124 1.07 7.44 8.20
C ASP A 124 -0.43 7.42 7.92
N VAL A 125 -1.07 6.31 8.29
CA VAL A 125 -2.53 6.20 8.41
C VAL A 125 -2.78 5.86 9.88
N PRO A 126 -3.15 6.84 10.72
CA PRO A 126 -3.27 6.59 12.16
C PRO A 126 -4.57 5.86 12.53
N ASN A 127 -5.66 6.10 11.79
CA ASN A 127 -7.00 5.59 12.11
C ASN A 127 -7.71 5.11 10.84
N GLY A 128 -7.11 4.14 10.14
CA GLY A 128 -7.75 3.50 9.00
C GLY A 128 -8.96 2.68 9.44
N LYS A 129 -9.98 2.58 8.59
CA LYS A 129 -11.20 1.80 8.83
C LYS A 129 -11.22 0.57 7.93
N ILE A 130 -11.71 -0.55 8.46
CA ILE A 130 -11.92 -1.79 7.70
C ILE A 130 -13.42 -2.04 7.56
N TYR A 131 -13.85 -2.35 6.36
CA TYR A 131 -15.21 -2.78 6.02
C TYR A 131 -15.16 -4.19 5.45
N GLN A 132 -16.04 -5.07 5.91
CA GLN A 132 -16.22 -6.41 5.34
C GLN A 132 -17.46 -6.41 4.44
N ALA A 133 -17.30 -6.68 3.16
CA ALA A 133 -18.39 -6.71 2.18
C ALA A 133 -18.38 -8.04 1.41
N GLY A 134 -19.11 -9.04 1.90
CA GLY A 134 -19.05 -10.40 1.33
C GLY A 134 -17.64 -10.98 1.47
N ASP A 135 -17.04 -11.40 0.36
CA ASP A 135 -15.68 -11.95 0.30
C ASP A 135 -14.59 -10.86 0.28
N PHE A 136 -14.98 -9.60 0.21
CA PHE A 136 -14.06 -8.48 0.15
C PHE A 136 -13.80 -7.86 1.52
N VAL A 137 -12.53 -7.58 1.78
CA VAL A 137 -12.09 -6.73 2.90
C VAL A 137 -11.60 -5.41 2.32
N ILE A 138 -12.23 -4.31 2.70
CA ILE A 138 -11.95 -2.96 2.20
C ILE A 138 -11.37 -2.12 3.35
N GLY A 139 -10.08 -1.80 3.26
CA GLY A 139 -9.40 -0.86 4.15
C GLY A 139 -9.40 0.55 3.55
N VAL A 140 -10.00 1.51 4.23
CA VAL A 140 -9.99 2.94 3.86
C VAL A 140 -9.09 3.70 4.83
N GLY A 141 -8.13 4.46 4.33
CA GLY A 141 -7.14 5.15 5.16
C GLY A 141 -6.76 6.52 4.62
N GLU A 142 -6.96 7.55 5.43
CA GLU A 142 -6.46 8.91 5.17
C GLU A 142 -4.94 8.93 5.35
N LEU A 143 -4.21 9.26 4.28
CA LEU A 143 -2.75 9.28 4.30
C LEU A 143 -2.27 10.64 4.81
N ARG A 144 -1.51 10.65 5.89
CA ARG A 144 -0.89 11.84 6.47
C ARG A 144 0.58 11.88 6.13
N SER A 145 1.10 13.07 5.89
CA SER A 145 2.53 13.32 5.75
C SER A 145 2.99 14.12 6.96
N ARG A 146 4.01 13.60 7.66
CA ARG A 146 4.63 14.27 8.80
C ARG A 146 5.97 14.85 8.40
N ARG A 147 6.19 16.14 8.67
CA ARG A 147 7.54 16.72 8.62
C ARG A 147 8.28 16.32 9.90
N GLN A 148 9.51 15.83 9.76
CA GLN A 148 10.33 15.32 10.86
C GLN A 148 10.57 16.37 11.97
N ALA A 149 10.39 17.66 11.68
CA ALA A 149 10.69 18.78 12.58
C ALA A 149 9.46 19.50 13.19
N SER A 150 8.22 19.18 12.82
CA SER A 150 7.04 19.91 13.33
C SER A 150 5.95 18.97 13.83
N ALA A 151 5.66 19.05 15.13
CA ALA A 151 4.74 18.15 15.82
C ALA A 151 3.24 18.45 15.59
N GLY A 152 2.88 19.56 14.94
CA GLY A 152 1.48 20.04 14.92
C GLY A 152 0.77 20.14 13.56
N THR A 153 1.49 20.17 12.44
CA THR A 153 0.89 20.37 11.11
C THR A 153 1.08 19.15 10.23
N HIS A 154 0.02 18.34 10.12
CA HIS A 154 -0.07 17.25 9.16
C HIS A 154 -0.66 17.78 7.84
N THR A 155 -0.01 17.47 6.73
CA THR A 155 -0.65 17.57 5.41
C THR A 155 -1.18 16.20 5.02
N SER A 156 -2.19 16.16 4.15
CA SER A 156 -2.75 14.90 3.67
C SER A 156 -2.46 14.75 2.18
N PRO A 157 -1.46 13.93 1.77
CA PRO A 157 -1.17 13.71 0.36
C PRO A 157 -2.31 13.02 -0.40
N GLY A 158 -3.23 12.35 0.29
CA GLY A 158 -4.33 11.65 -0.36
C GLY A 158 -5.07 10.66 0.52
N LEU A 159 -5.83 9.80 -0.15
CA LEU A 159 -6.52 8.66 0.42
C LEU A 159 -5.92 7.37 -0.13
N ILE A 160 -5.87 6.33 0.69
CA ILE A 160 -5.53 4.98 0.27
C ILE A 160 -6.70 4.05 0.54
N ILE A 161 -7.00 3.21 -0.44
CA ILE A 161 -8.02 2.18 -0.34
C ILE A 161 -7.39 0.84 -0.72
N CYS A 162 -7.32 -0.08 0.23
CA CYS A 162 -6.87 -1.44 -0.02
C CYS A 162 -8.09 -2.36 -0.08
N ILE A 163 -8.23 -3.09 -1.17
CA ILE A 163 -9.27 -4.10 -1.37
C ILE A 163 -8.56 -5.44 -1.40
N SER A 164 -9.06 -6.41 -0.63
CA SER A 164 -8.56 -7.78 -0.70
C SER A 164 -9.69 -8.78 -0.83
N THR A 165 -9.45 -9.84 -1.59
CA THR A 165 -10.40 -10.94 -1.82
C THR A 165 -9.66 -12.28 -1.81
N HIS A 166 -10.39 -13.39 -1.80
CA HIS A 166 -9.82 -14.72 -1.96
C HIS A 166 -9.48 -14.98 -3.44
N ALA A 167 -8.26 -15.44 -3.69
CA ALA A 167 -7.85 -15.92 -5.01
C ALA A 167 -8.36 -17.36 -5.21
N GLY A 168 -8.88 -17.68 -6.40
CA GLY A 168 -9.41 -19.01 -6.76
C GLY A 168 -10.92 -19.10 -7.06
N GLY A 169 -11.68 -17.99 -7.01
CA GLY A 169 -13.11 -17.95 -7.35
C GLY A 169 -14.03 -18.72 -6.37
N PRO A 170 -15.36 -18.48 -6.42
CA PRO A 170 -16.33 -19.12 -5.53
C PRO A 170 -16.57 -20.62 -5.81
N ASP A 171 -16.09 -21.15 -6.95
CA ASP A 171 -16.39 -22.50 -7.41
C ASP A 171 -15.26 -23.53 -7.18
N SER A 172 -14.15 -23.14 -6.54
CA SER A 172 -13.04 -24.09 -6.26
C SER A 172 -13.35 -25.14 -5.18
N GLU A 173 -14.52 -25.10 -4.54
CA GLU A 173 -14.98 -26.13 -3.60
C GLU A 173 -16.14 -27.00 -4.13
N ALA A 174 -16.44 -26.93 -5.43
CA ALA A 174 -17.41 -27.84 -6.03
C ALA A 174 -16.85 -29.27 -6.11
N GLU A 175 -17.23 -30.09 -5.13
CA GLU A 175 -17.06 -31.54 -5.11
C GLU A 175 -17.51 -32.17 -6.44
N GLY A 176 -16.55 -32.64 -7.24
CA GLY A 176 -16.83 -33.59 -8.32
C GLY A 176 -16.15 -33.31 -9.65
N SER A 177 -15.11 -34.10 -9.93
CA SER A 177 -14.67 -34.46 -11.28
C SER A 177 -13.95 -33.38 -12.10
N SER A 178 -12.74 -33.02 -11.69
CA SER A 178 -11.63 -32.99 -12.63
C SER A 178 -10.36 -33.49 -11.94
N SER A 179 -9.63 -34.36 -12.63
CA SER A 179 -8.37 -34.95 -12.16
C SER A 179 -7.39 -33.85 -11.74
N PRO A 180 -6.55 -34.08 -10.71
CA PRO A 180 -5.58 -33.08 -10.29
C PRO A 180 -4.57 -32.86 -11.42
N THR A 181 -4.62 -31.71 -12.07
CA THR A 181 -3.44 -31.20 -12.76
C THR A 181 -2.41 -30.87 -11.68
N GLU A 182 -1.19 -31.39 -11.81
CA GLU A 182 -0.12 -31.26 -10.80
C GLU A 182 0.30 -29.81 -10.50
N ASP A 183 -0.17 -28.83 -11.29
CA ASP A 183 -0.08 -27.40 -10.99
C ASP A 183 -1.49 -26.83 -10.84
N GLY A 184 -1.94 -26.71 -9.58
CA GLY A 184 -3.17 -26.01 -9.22
C GLY A 184 -2.99 -24.50 -9.33
N ASP A 185 -2.91 -24.00 -10.57
CA ASP A 185 -2.74 -22.57 -10.85
C ASP A 185 -3.91 -21.77 -10.29
N VAL A 186 -3.61 -20.99 -9.24
CA VAL A 186 -4.58 -20.08 -8.62
C VAL A 186 -4.95 -18.99 -9.63
N ASP A 187 -6.22 -18.88 -9.98
CA ASP A 187 -6.72 -17.83 -10.86
C ASP A 187 -6.67 -16.46 -10.14
N PHE A 188 -5.64 -15.68 -10.47
CA PHE A 188 -5.48 -14.31 -10.02
C PHE A 188 -6.18 -13.29 -10.92
N GLU A 189 -6.51 -13.66 -12.16
CA GLU A 189 -7.18 -12.77 -13.12
C GLU A 189 -8.60 -12.48 -12.65
N TYR A 190 -9.33 -13.53 -12.25
CA TYR A 190 -10.66 -13.37 -11.63
C TYR A 190 -10.62 -12.45 -10.41
N ALA A 191 -9.64 -12.63 -9.51
CA ALA A 191 -9.52 -11.80 -8.31
C ALA A 191 -9.22 -10.33 -8.66
N GLN A 192 -8.38 -10.09 -9.66
CA GLN A 192 -8.03 -8.75 -10.13
C GLN A 192 -9.22 -8.05 -10.80
N GLU A 193 -9.99 -8.76 -11.63
CA GLU A 193 -11.21 -8.23 -12.25
C GLU A 193 -12.28 -7.92 -11.19
N SER A 194 -12.50 -8.85 -10.26
CA SER A 194 -13.43 -8.68 -9.14
C SER A 194 -13.12 -7.43 -8.30
N ILE A 195 -11.84 -7.18 -8.01
CA ILE A 195 -11.42 -5.96 -7.31
C ILE A 195 -11.71 -4.70 -8.14
N ARG A 196 -11.46 -4.73 -9.45
CA ARG A 196 -11.73 -3.59 -10.33
C ARG A 196 -13.22 -3.30 -10.43
N GLU A 197 -14.05 -4.33 -10.55
CA GLU A 197 -15.49 -4.20 -10.59
C GLU A 197 -16.02 -3.60 -9.28
N LEU A 198 -15.57 -4.14 -8.14
CA LEU A 198 -15.90 -3.60 -6.83
C LEU A 198 -15.50 -2.12 -6.71
N TRP A 199 -14.28 -1.77 -7.13
CA TRP A 199 -13.81 -0.39 -7.13
C TRP A 199 -14.72 0.51 -7.97
N SER A 200 -15.02 0.13 -9.22
CA SER A 200 -15.92 0.86 -10.10
C SER A 200 -17.33 1.02 -9.50
N ALA A 201 -17.82 0.01 -8.78
CA ALA A 201 -19.11 0.07 -8.11
C ALA A 201 -19.12 1.05 -6.93
N ILE A 202 -18.05 1.10 -6.12
CA ILE A 202 -17.90 2.04 -5.01
C ILE A 202 -17.81 3.48 -5.52
N THR A 203 -17.10 3.70 -6.63
CA THR A 203 -16.81 5.05 -7.13
C THR A 203 -17.78 5.59 -8.17
N LYS A 204 -18.81 4.83 -8.54
CA LYS A 204 -19.74 5.19 -9.62
C LYS A 204 -20.31 6.61 -9.49
N ASP A 205 -20.61 7.02 -8.26
CA ASP A 205 -21.22 8.32 -7.94
C ASP A 205 -20.27 9.24 -7.15
N VAL A 206 -18.98 8.89 -7.08
CA VAL A 206 -17.97 9.67 -6.35
C VAL A 206 -17.16 10.53 -7.32
N THR A 207 -17.21 11.85 -7.12
CA THR A 207 -16.45 12.79 -7.94
C THR A 207 -15.10 13.11 -7.29
N PHE A 208 -14.04 12.53 -7.84
CA PHE A 208 -12.68 12.92 -7.44
C PHE A 208 -12.34 14.27 -8.06
N ASN A 209 -12.12 15.28 -7.24
CA ASN A 209 -11.73 16.62 -7.71
C ASN A 209 -10.39 16.55 -8.48
N ARG A 210 -10.45 16.50 -9.82
CA ARG A 210 -9.29 16.48 -10.76
C ARG A 210 -8.20 15.43 -10.46
N SER A 211 -8.50 14.43 -9.64
CA SER A 211 -7.50 13.52 -9.09
C SER A 211 -7.89 12.10 -9.45
N ASP A 212 -7.31 11.57 -10.51
CA ASP A 212 -7.56 10.19 -10.92
C ASP A 212 -6.96 9.24 -9.89
N ALA A 213 -7.77 8.28 -9.44
CA ALA A 213 -7.32 7.21 -8.57
C ALA A 213 -6.31 6.34 -9.31
N ARG A 214 -5.17 6.06 -8.68
CA ARG A 214 -4.09 5.24 -9.23
C ARG A 214 -4.18 3.82 -8.70
N PRO A 215 -4.45 2.82 -9.55
CA PRO A 215 -4.53 1.42 -9.13
C PRO A 215 -3.14 0.77 -9.09
N PHE A 216 -2.91 -0.03 -8.06
CA PHE A 216 -1.75 -0.90 -7.88
C PHE A 216 -2.27 -2.28 -7.50
N MET A 217 -1.95 -3.29 -8.31
CA MET A 217 -2.37 -4.67 -8.05
C MET A 217 -1.19 -5.49 -7.55
N GLN A 218 -1.46 -6.51 -6.74
CA GLN A 218 -0.46 -7.47 -6.33
C GLN A 218 0.14 -8.14 -7.58
N PRO A 219 1.48 -8.13 -7.75
CA PRO A 219 2.12 -8.81 -8.86
C PRO A 219 1.85 -10.32 -8.84
N THR A 220 1.50 -10.91 -9.98
CA THR A 220 1.20 -12.34 -10.13
C THR A 220 2.32 -13.13 -10.81
N GLN A 221 3.27 -12.45 -11.46
CA GLN A 221 4.25 -13.06 -12.36
C GLN A 221 5.51 -13.61 -11.69
N ASP A 222 5.76 -13.30 -10.40
CA ASP A 222 6.99 -13.73 -9.72
C ASP A 222 6.68 -14.81 -8.68
N SER A 223 6.57 -16.05 -9.17
CA SER A 223 6.29 -17.24 -8.35
C SER A 223 7.39 -17.56 -7.33
N ARG A 224 8.56 -16.92 -7.44
CA ARG A 224 9.67 -17.08 -6.50
C ARG A 224 9.49 -16.26 -5.22
N LEU A 225 8.65 -15.23 -5.26
CA LEU A 225 8.41 -14.37 -4.12
C LEU A 225 7.24 -14.90 -3.31
N GLU A 226 7.41 -14.89 -2.00
CA GLU A 226 6.32 -15.15 -1.07
C GLU A 226 5.18 -14.16 -1.32
N PRO A 227 3.91 -14.60 -1.30
CA PRO A 227 2.72 -13.76 -1.46
C PRO A 227 2.77 -12.44 -0.69
N ARG A 228 3.28 -12.51 0.55
CA ARG A 228 3.38 -11.34 1.42
C ARG A 228 4.39 -10.31 0.91
N GLU A 229 5.51 -10.75 0.35
CA GLU A 229 6.52 -9.86 -0.22
C GLU A 229 5.98 -9.12 -1.45
N GLN A 230 5.19 -9.80 -2.29
CA GLN A 230 4.52 -9.17 -3.43
C GLN A 230 3.60 -8.02 -2.96
N VAL A 231 2.83 -8.24 -1.89
CA VAL A 231 1.95 -7.22 -1.31
C VAL A 231 2.76 -6.06 -0.73
N VAL A 232 3.84 -6.32 0.01
CA VAL A 232 4.74 -5.27 0.53
C VAL A 232 5.34 -4.43 -0.60
N ARG A 233 5.74 -5.06 -1.71
CA ARG A 233 6.25 -4.37 -2.89
C ARG A 233 5.19 -3.49 -3.54
N MET A 234 3.97 -4.00 -3.71
CA MET A 234 2.82 -3.22 -4.20
C MET A 234 2.61 -1.95 -3.36
N TRP A 235 2.60 -2.08 -2.02
CA TRP A 235 2.51 -0.94 -1.11
C TRP A 235 3.67 0.05 -1.27
N CYS A 236 4.91 -0.44 -1.33
CA CYS A 236 6.09 0.42 -1.47
C CYS A 236 6.09 1.19 -2.80
N VAL A 237 5.63 0.55 -3.89
CA VAL A 237 5.46 1.18 -5.19
C VAL A 237 4.39 2.27 -5.12
N ALA A 238 3.21 1.98 -4.56
CA ALA A 238 2.13 2.96 -4.43
C ALA A 238 2.49 4.16 -3.54
N LEU A 239 3.33 3.93 -2.53
CA LEU A 239 3.82 4.95 -1.60
C LEU A 239 5.15 5.57 -2.03
N SER A 240 5.62 5.33 -3.25
CA SER A 240 6.84 5.93 -3.78
C SER A 240 6.61 7.40 -4.17
N PRO A 241 7.63 8.28 -4.15
CA PRO A 241 7.51 9.65 -4.66
C PRO A 241 7.18 9.73 -6.15
N LYS A 242 7.49 8.67 -6.92
CA LYS A 242 7.24 8.57 -8.36
C LYS A 242 5.93 7.85 -8.71
N ALA A 243 5.16 7.43 -7.70
CA ALA A 243 3.85 6.80 -7.85
C ALA A 243 2.84 7.79 -8.42
#